data_AF-A0A3C1LHH0-F1
#
_entry.id   AF-A0A3C1LHH0-F1
#
_cell.length_a   1.000
_cell.length_b   1.000
_cell.length_c   1.000
_cell.angle_alpha   90.00
_cell.angle_beta   90.00
_cell.angle_gamma   90.00
#
_symmetry.space_group_name_H-M   'P 1'
#
loop_
_entity.id
_entity.type
_entity.pdbx_description
1 polymer ?
#
loop_
_entity_poly.entity_id
_entity_poly.type
_entity_poly.pdbx_seq_one_letter_code
_entity_poly.pdbx_strand_id
1 'polypeptide(L)'
;MLRKIIVIGSFALLQLPLLAQQKLTTKVLVIGGGTGAATAAIQSARMGVPTIIASEHGWLGGMVSSAGVSAIDGNHKLPSGIWNEFRDAIYKVYGGPNKVFTGWVSNTQFEPRIADSIFKAMANAEKQLQVQYHLTYKRILKKGNKVIGAVFTNNKQQTIHIYAQQVVDGTDLGDAMADAGVAHDIGMEASSITGEKVGVPSSNDIVQDLTYVVILKDFGAGADKTIPKPANYTPTEFDGACTNYYIDTTRKAPNVDAQKMLDYGKLPNGKYMINWPGYGNDYYVNNIRMNAAERAASLQAAKEQTLRFVYFIQHQLGFKHLGIATDEFPTADGFPLVPYYRESRRAKGLVRFNLNHLAQPYNSTLYRTGIAVGDYPIDHHHKKNSAAPQHLNFYPVPSYSLPLGSLIPQKVEGLVLTEKNISVSNVVNGTTRLQPCVMLNGQAAGVVAALAVKANASAAKVEVRKVQQHLLQSKAMIMPYIDAGIHHEQFEAIQKIGATGILKGKGVPYQWANQTWFYPDSSISEVTFAEGLRDFKKSWQFTGSNNLLTSEKACEWLAAIIAKERLQPQHKNLPLVTAAQMLAALKQQDLYSNYIQRKSLAWLLNNFLNPFERYAVTHEGKIYN
;
A
#
# COMPACT_ATOMS: atom_id res chain seq x y z
N MET A 1 -72.57 -15.74 -55.10
CA MET A 1 -71.61 -14.63 -54.90
C MET A 1 -70.69 -15.00 -53.74
N LEU A 2 -69.47 -15.48 -54.02
CA LEU A 2 -68.45 -15.74 -53.00
C LEU A 2 -67.79 -14.41 -52.58
N ARG A 3 -67.78 -14.09 -51.28
CA ARG A 3 -66.86 -13.08 -50.70
C ARG A 3 -65.78 -13.81 -49.91
N LYS A 4 -64.53 -13.69 -50.38
CA LYS A 4 -63.32 -14.14 -49.70
C LYS A 4 -63.04 -13.21 -48.53
N ILE A 5 -62.92 -13.76 -47.32
CA ILE A 5 -62.37 -13.05 -46.16
C ILE A 5 -60.88 -13.41 -46.09
N ILE A 6 -60.03 -12.40 -46.30
CA ILE A 6 -58.58 -12.49 -46.12
C ILE A 6 -58.30 -12.13 -44.65
N VAL A 7 -57.83 -13.11 -43.87
CA VAL A 7 -57.30 -12.87 -42.52
C VAL A 7 -55.81 -12.55 -42.68
N ILE A 8 -55.46 -11.28 -42.46
CA ILE A 8 -54.06 -10.83 -42.37
C ILE A 8 -53.59 -11.10 -40.93
N GLY A 9 -52.79 -12.15 -40.76
CA GLY A 9 -52.10 -12.42 -39.50
C GLY A 9 -50.90 -11.48 -39.33
N SER A 10 -51.03 -10.49 -38.45
CA SER A 10 -49.92 -9.64 -38.03
C SER A 10 -48.98 -10.44 -37.11
N PHE A 11 -47.85 -10.92 -37.66
CA PHE A 11 -46.72 -11.39 -36.86
C PHE A 11 -46.02 -10.18 -36.22
N ALA A 12 -46.33 -9.89 -34.96
CA ALA A 12 -45.53 -8.99 -34.14
C ALA A 12 -44.20 -9.68 -33.79
N LEU A 13 -43.16 -9.41 -34.57
CA LEU A 13 -41.78 -9.72 -34.21
C LEU A 13 -41.40 -8.91 -32.96
N LEU A 14 -41.50 -9.53 -31.79
CA LEU A 14 -40.86 -9.07 -30.56
C LEU A 14 -39.33 -9.10 -30.79
N GLN A 15 -38.78 -7.98 -31.27
CA GLN A 15 -37.35 -7.74 -31.21
C GLN A 15 -36.96 -7.56 -29.74
N LEU A 16 -36.60 -8.67 -29.08
CA LEU A 16 -35.83 -8.60 -27.84
C LEU A 16 -34.55 -7.82 -28.15
N PRO A 17 -34.27 -6.69 -27.49
CA PRO A 17 -33.02 -6.00 -27.69
C PRO A 17 -31.90 -6.94 -27.23
N LEU A 18 -31.13 -7.46 -28.18
CA LEU A 18 -29.86 -8.10 -27.89
C LEU A 18 -29.02 -7.03 -27.18
N LEU A 19 -28.87 -7.13 -25.85
CA LEU A 19 -27.96 -6.25 -25.11
C LEU A 19 -26.57 -6.47 -25.69
N ALA A 20 -26.08 -5.51 -26.46
CA ALA A 20 -24.81 -5.60 -27.15
C ALA A 20 -23.69 -5.87 -26.14
N GLN A 21 -23.04 -7.02 -26.28
CA GLN A 21 -21.87 -7.41 -25.48
C GLN A 21 -20.66 -6.63 -25.99
N GLN A 22 -20.15 -5.69 -25.19
CA GLN A 22 -18.93 -4.96 -25.55
C GLN A 22 -17.71 -5.80 -25.19
N LYS A 23 -16.77 -5.93 -26.13
CA LYS A 23 -15.48 -6.61 -25.91
C LYS A 23 -14.34 -5.59 -26.03
N LEU A 24 -13.51 -5.51 -25.00
CA LEU A 24 -12.29 -4.70 -24.94
C LEU A 24 -11.08 -5.63 -24.78
N THR A 25 -9.93 -5.19 -25.28
CA THR A 25 -8.66 -5.91 -25.12
C THR A 25 -7.59 -4.93 -24.67
N THR A 26 -6.73 -5.36 -23.75
CA THR A 26 -5.58 -4.59 -23.27
C THR A 26 -4.40 -5.54 -22.98
N LYS A 27 -3.23 -5.01 -22.63
CA LYS A 27 -2.13 -5.85 -22.13
C LYS A 27 -2.24 -6.05 -20.63
N VAL A 28 -2.52 -4.98 -19.89
CA VAL A 28 -2.76 -5.02 -18.44
C VAL A 28 -4.19 -4.53 -18.15
N LEU A 29 -4.94 -5.34 -17.40
CA LEU A 29 -6.22 -4.94 -16.82
C LEU A 29 -6.06 -4.78 -15.32
N VAL A 30 -6.41 -3.61 -14.78
CA VAL A 30 -6.50 -3.38 -13.34
C VAL A 30 -7.97 -3.36 -12.94
N ILE A 31 -8.34 -4.19 -11.96
CA ILE A 31 -9.72 -4.31 -11.46
C ILE A 31 -9.80 -3.53 -10.14
N GLY A 32 -10.68 -2.53 -10.08
CA GLY A 32 -10.84 -1.64 -8.92
C GLY A 32 -10.36 -0.21 -9.20
N GLY A 33 -10.92 0.74 -8.46
CA GLY A 33 -10.54 2.17 -8.47
C GLY A 33 -9.81 2.61 -7.20
N GLY A 34 -9.32 1.64 -6.43
CA GLY A 34 -8.65 1.83 -5.15
C GLY A 34 -7.31 2.56 -5.24
N THR A 35 -6.68 2.77 -4.08
CA THR A 35 -5.41 3.48 -3.96
C THR A 35 -4.27 2.77 -4.69
N GLY A 36 -4.10 1.47 -4.44
CA GLY A 36 -3.12 0.61 -5.09
C GLY A 36 -3.50 0.29 -6.54
N ALA A 37 -4.79 0.15 -6.84
CA ALA A 37 -5.27 -0.04 -8.21
C ALA A 37 -4.90 1.15 -9.12
N ALA A 38 -5.16 2.38 -8.66
CA ALA A 38 -4.83 3.58 -9.40
C ALA A 38 -3.31 3.68 -9.66
N THR A 39 -2.48 3.45 -8.65
CA THR A 39 -1.02 3.52 -8.81
C THR A 39 -0.45 2.41 -9.67
N ALA A 40 -1.01 1.19 -9.61
CA ALA A 40 -0.64 0.09 -10.50
C ALA A 40 -0.93 0.40 -11.96
N ALA A 41 -2.11 0.97 -12.24
CA ALA A 41 -2.51 1.32 -13.59
C ALA A 41 -1.63 2.44 -14.17
N ILE A 42 -1.39 3.50 -13.40
CA ILE A 42 -0.49 4.60 -13.76
C ILE A 42 0.92 4.07 -14.03
N GLN A 43 1.49 3.28 -13.12
CA GLN A 43 2.86 2.79 -13.26
C GLN A 43 3.02 1.82 -14.45
N SER A 44 2.06 0.94 -14.69
CA SER A 44 2.07 0.05 -15.87
C SER A 44 2.04 0.85 -17.17
N ALA A 45 1.18 1.87 -17.25
CA ALA A 45 1.07 2.75 -18.40
C ALA A 45 2.32 3.60 -18.64
N ARG A 46 2.95 4.13 -17.57
CA ARG A 46 4.25 4.83 -17.61
C ARG A 46 5.36 3.99 -18.23
N MET A 47 5.29 2.67 -18.04
CA MET A 47 6.23 1.73 -18.66
C MET A 47 5.91 1.43 -20.13
N GLY A 48 4.96 2.14 -20.74
CA GLY A 48 4.60 2.01 -22.15
C GLY A 48 3.67 0.83 -22.45
N VAL A 49 3.03 0.25 -21.43
CA VAL A 49 2.16 -0.92 -21.59
C VAL A 49 0.69 -0.49 -21.67
N PRO A 50 -0.05 -0.82 -22.76
CA PRO A 50 -1.47 -0.56 -22.85
C PRO A 50 -2.20 -1.13 -21.64
N THR A 51 -2.87 -0.25 -20.90
CA THR A 51 -3.46 -0.56 -19.60
C THR A 51 -4.90 -0.04 -19.56
N ILE A 52 -5.82 -0.88 -19.10
CA ILE A 52 -7.18 -0.47 -18.74
C ILE A 52 -7.31 -0.59 -17.23
N ILE A 53 -7.82 0.45 -16.56
CA ILE A 53 -8.34 0.35 -15.19
C ILE A 53 -9.86 0.41 -15.22
N ALA A 54 -10.51 -0.53 -14.54
CA ALA A 54 -11.97 -0.59 -14.41
C ALA A 54 -12.36 -0.22 -12.97
N SER A 55 -12.88 1.00 -12.80
CA SER A 55 -13.37 1.51 -11.52
C SER A 55 -14.89 1.36 -11.44
N GLU A 56 -15.38 0.88 -10.30
CA GLU A 56 -16.82 0.75 -10.04
C GLU A 56 -17.53 2.10 -9.93
N HIS A 57 -16.82 3.14 -9.49
CA HIS A 57 -17.38 4.47 -9.27
C HIS A 57 -16.75 5.49 -10.22
N GLY A 58 -17.21 6.75 -10.15
CA GLY A 58 -16.64 7.85 -10.93
C GLY A 58 -15.32 8.42 -10.37
N TRP A 59 -14.76 7.80 -9.33
CA TRP A 59 -13.58 8.26 -8.60
C TRP A 59 -12.40 7.28 -8.70
N LEU A 60 -11.19 7.80 -8.53
CA LEU A 60 -9.95 7.05 -8.33
C LEU A 60 -9.31 7.39 -6.99
N GLY A 61 -8.57 6.45 -6.41
CA GLY A 61 -7.75 6.65 -5.21
C GLY A 61 -8.29 5.98 -3.95
N GLY A 62 -9.44 5.31 -4.00
CA GLY A 62 -9.92 4.43 -2.92
C GLY A 62 -9.96 5.08 -1.55
N MET A 63 -9.10 4.59 -0.65
CA MET A 63 -9.03 4.96 0.76
C MET A 63 -8.96 6.49 0.97
N VAL A 64 -8.11 7.17 0.20
CA VAL A 64 -7.86 8.61 0.34
C VAL A 64 -8.90 9.50 -0.34
N SER A 65 -9.74 8.92 -1.20
CA SER A 65 -10.76 9.64 -1.96
C SER A 65 -12.15 9.04 -1.69
N SER A 66 -12.55 7.98 -2.39
CA SER A 66 -13.91 7.43 -2.38
C SER A 66 -14.34 6.88 -1.01
N ALA A 67 -13.41 6.57 -0.12
CA ALA A 67 -13.68 6.18 1.27
C ALA A 67 -13.51 7.33 2.29
N GLY A 68 -12.94 8.46 1.89
CA GLY A 68 -12.84 9.67 2.71
C GLY A 68 -11.75 9.69 3.77
N VAL A 69 -10.83 8.72 3.81
CA VAL A 69 -9.72 8.67 4.78
C VAL A 69 -8.55 9.51 4.28
N SER A 70 -8.73 10.83 4.28
CA SER A 70 -7.82 11.81 3.71
C SER A 70 -6.85 12.43 4.72
N ALA A 71 -6.66 11.76 5.87
CA ALA A 71 -5.54 11.96 6.77
C ALA A 71 -4.57 10.77 6.61
N ILE A 72 -3.33 11.06 6.19
CA ILE A 72 -2.38 10.02 5.78
C ILE A 72 -1.63 9.47 6.99
N ASP A 73 -1.68 8.15 7.18
CA ASP A 73 -0.92 7.47 8.23
C ASP A 73 0.48 7.08 7.73
N GLY A 74 1.52 7.60 8.40
CA GLY A 74 2.91 7.22 8.15
C GLY A 74 3.54 7.78 6.86
N ASN A 75 4.70 7.21 6.52
CA ASN A 75 5.67 7.58 5.50
C ASN A 75 5.96 9.08 5.42
N HIS A 76 5.97 9.75 6.56
CA HIS A 76 6.27 11.18 6.63
C HIS A 76 7.75 11.44 6.28
N LYS A 77 8.64 10.57 6.78
CA LYS A 77 10.09 10.61 6.51
C LYS A 77 10.53 9.65 5.41
N LEU A 78 9.59 8.97 4.76
CA LEU A 78 9.84 8.05 3.65
C LEU A 78 9.11 8.53 2.38
N PRO A 79 9.60 9.61 1.74
CA PRO A 79 9.03 10.18 0.51
C PRO A 79 9.33 9.30 -0.70
N SER A 80 8.73 8.11 -0.75
CA SER A 80 9.03 7.10 -1.76
C SER A 80 8.14 7.22 -2.99
N GLY A 81 8.73 7.22 -4.19
CA GLY A 81 8.05 6.91 -5.44
C GLY A 81 6.75 7.68 -5.71
N ILE A 82 5.74 6.96 -6.19
CA ILE A 82 4.44 7.54 -6.54
C ILE A 82 3.70 8.14 -5.33
N TRP A 83 3.99 7.64 -4.11
CA TRP A 83 3.48 8.25 -2.88
C TRP A 83 4.01 9.68 -2.72
N ASN A 84 5.32 9.90 -2.97
CA ASN A 84 5.86 11.25 -2.92
C ASN A 84 5.30 12.16 -4.01
N GLU A 85 5.12 11.65 -5.24
CA GLU A 85 4.48 12.42 -6.33
C GLU A 85 3.08 12.89 -5.95
N PHE A 86 2.27 11.98 -5.39
CA PHE A 86 0.92 12.30 -4.92
C PHE A 86 0.95 13.34 -3.79
N ARG A 87 1.85 13.16 -2.81
CA ARG A 87 2.01 14.07 -1.68
C ARG A 87 2.49 15.46 -2.13
N ASP A 88 3.41 15.54 -3.07
CA ASP A 88 3.89 16.81 -3.63
C ASP A 88 2.79 17.52 -4.43
N ALA A 89 1.93 16.76 -5.12
CA ALA A 89 0.73 17.31 -5.77
C ALA A 89 -0.26 17.90 -4.75
N ILE A 90 -0.47 17.22 -3.61
CA ILE A 90 -1.24 17.78 -2.48
C ILE A 90 -0.59 19.07 -2.00
N TYR A 91 0.72 19.07 -1.71
CA TYR A 91 1.42 20.28 -1.27
C TYR A 91 1.30 21.42 -2.27
N LYS A 92 1.34 21.13 -3.58
CA LYS A 92 1.13 22.15 -4.62
C LYS A 92 -0.28 22.75 -4.57
N VAL A 93 -1.32 21.95 -4.33
CA VAL A 93 -2.70 22.45 -4.23
C VAL A 93 -2.87 23.40 -3.05
N TYR A 94 -2.29 23.06 -1.89
CA TYR A 94 -2.51 23.82 -0.66
C TYR A 94 -1.43 24.88 -0.36
N GLY A 95 -0.32 24.89 -1.10
CA GLY A 95 0.78 25.83 -0.89
C GLY A 95 1.82 25.39 0.15
N GLY A 96 2.05 24.08 0.29
CA GLY A 96 3.14 23.50 1.06
C GLY A 96 2.71 22.61 2.23
N PRO A 97 3.65 21.89 2.86
CA PRO A 97 3.37 20.91 3.93
C PRO A 97 2.69 21.53 5.16
N ASN A 98 3.07 22.75 5.55
CA ASN A 98 2.48 23.43 6.71
C ASN A 98 0.99 23.75 6.54
N LYS A 99 0.46 23.75 5.30
CA LYS A 99 -0.94 24.05 5.01
C LYS A 99 -1.85 22.83 5.11
N VAL A 100 -1.26 21.63 5.10
CA VAL A 100 -1.97 20.35 5.21
C VAL A 100 -1.71 19.64 6.53
N PHE A 101 -0.85 20.19 7.39
CA PHE A 101 -0.73 19.76 8.78
C PHE A 101 -1.74 20.53 9.65
N THR A 102 -2.99 20.06 9.66
CA THR A 102 -4.13 20.81 10.23
C THR A 102 -4.72 20.16 11.49
N GLY A 103 -4.80 18.84 11.54
CA GLY A 103 -5.08 18.03 12.73
C GLY A 103 -3.83 17.36 13.31
N TRP A 104 -4.00 16.51 14.32
CA TRP A 104 -2.87 15.88 15.03
C TRP A 104 -2.58 14.42 14.64
N VAL A 105 -3.47 13.73 13.91
CA VAL A 105 -3.21 12.34 13.50
C VAL A 105 -2.15 12.21 12.42
N SER A 106 -2.00 13.22 11.57
CA SER A 106 -1.22 13.14 10.34
C SER A 106 -0.58 14.46 9.95
N ASN A 107 0.63 14.38 9.39
CA ASN A 107 1.32 15.51 8.78
C ASN A 107 0.75 15.93 7.40
N THR A 108 -0.18 15.17 6.83
CA THR A 108 -0.75 15.44 5.51
C THR A 108 -2.24 15.11 5.49
N GLN A 109 -3.06 16.16 5.58
CA GLN A 109 -4.51 16.11 5.63
C GLN A 109 -5.10 17.01 4.55
N PHE A 110 -6.11 16.52 3.83
CA PHE A 110 -6.70 17.20 2.69
C PHE A 110 -8.17 16.83 2.49
N GLU A 111 -8.89 17.57 1.66
CA GLU A 111 -10.26 17.24 1.28
C GLU A 111 -10.31 16.05 0.29
N PRO A 112 -11.12 15.00 0.52
CA PRO A 112 -11.10 13.76 -0.27
C PRO A 112 -11.24 13.94 -1.79
N ARG A 113 -12.04 14.92 -2.24
CA ARG A 113 -12.20 15.22 -3.68
C ARG A 113 -10.91 15.65 -4.36
N ILE A 114 -9.96 16.22 -3.60
CA ILE A 114 -8.65 16.64 -4.12
C ILE A 114 -7.81 15.41 -4.48
N ALA A 115 -7.89 14.32 -3.70
CA ALA A 115 -7.20 13.08 -4.05
C ALA A 115 -7.72 12.48 -5.36
N ASP A 116 -9.03 12.43 -5.57
CA ASP A 116 -9.61 11.99 -6.84
C ASP A 116 -9.13 12.86 -8.01
N SER A 117 -9.15 14.19 -7.85
CA SER A 117 -8.66 15.12 -8.86
C SER A 117 -7.17 14.88 -9.20
N ILE A 118 -6.33 14.61 -8.21
CA ILE A 118 -4.90 14.34 -8.42
C ILE A 118 -4.72 13.01 -9.14
N PHE A 119 -5.37 11.93 -8.71
CA PHE A 119 -5.26 10.64 -9.40
C PHE A 119 -5.78 10.70 -10.83
N LYS A 120 -6.86 11.45 -11.09
CA LYS A 120 -7.34 11.71 -12.45
C LYS A 120 -6.32 12.47 -13.28
N ALA A 121 -5.69 13.51 -12.72
CA ALA A 121 -4.64 14.26 -13.42
C ALA A 121 -3.43 13.37 -13.74
N MET A 122 -2.98 12.56 -12.78
CA MET A 122 -1.89 11.60 -12.98
C MET A 122 -2.26 10.55 -14.03
N ALA A 123 -3.47 9.99 -13.99
CA ALA A 123 -3.93 9.01 -14.95
C ALA A 123 -4.05 9.59 -16.38
N ASN A 124 -4.60 10.81 -16.51
CA ASN A 124 -4.76 11.48 -17.79
C ASN A 124 -3.43 11.88 -18.45
N ALA A 125 -2.35 12.01 -17.67
CA ALA A 125 -1.01 12.26 -18.20
C ALA A 125 -0.45 11.02 -18.94
N GLU A 126 -0.98 9.82 -18.67
CA GLU A 126 -0.46 8.57 -19.22
C GLU A 126 -1.21 8.14 -20.48
N LYS A 127 -0.60 8.33 -21.66
CA LYS A 127 -1.22 8.01 -22.97
C LYS A 127 -1.60 6.54 -23.15
N GLN A 128 -0.95 5.63 -22.41
CA GLN A 128 -1.21 4.19 -22.47
C GLN A 128 -2.29 3.73 -21.47
N LEU A 129 -2.85 4.65 -20.68
CA LEU A 129 -3.87 4.36 -19.70
C LEU A 129 -5.26 4.74 -20.20
N GLN A 130 -6.17 3.78 -20.20
CA GLN A 130 -7.59 4.01 -20.40
C GLN A 130 -8.33 3.77 -19.09
N VAL A 131 -9.06 4.79 -18.62
CA VAL A 131 -9.89 4.67 -17.42
C VAL A 131 -11.33 4.37 -17.82
N GLN A 132 -11.87 3.27 -17.31
CA GLN A 132 -13.26 2.86 -17.47
C GLN A 132 -13.98 3.02 -16.12
N TYR A 133 -14.76 4.09 -16.00
CA TYR A 133 -15.58 4.35 -14.82
C TYR A 133 -16.91 3.60 -14.87
N HIS A 134 -17.54 3.44 -13.69
CA HIS A 134 -18.86 2.85 -13.56
C HIS A 134 -18.97 1.43 -14.10
N LEU A 135 -17.91 0.63 -13.90
CA LEU A 135 -17.88 -0.79 -14.23
C LEU A 135 -17.88 -1.63 -12.95
N THR A 136 -19.04 -2.18 -12.60
CA THR A 136 -19.15 -3.13 -11.49
C THR A 136 -18.58 -4.47 -11.92
N TYR A 137 -17.57 -4.96 -11.19
CA TYR A 137 -16.99 -6.29 -11.40
C TYR A 137 -18.02 -7.40 -11.18
N LYS A 138 -17.99 -8.44 -12.02
CA LYS A 138 -18.88 -9.61 -11.90
C LYS A 138 -18.14 -10.93 -11.78
N ARG A 139 -17.16 -11.18 -12.65
CA ARG A 139 -16.37 -12.42 -12.61
C ARG A 139 -15.08 -12.32 -13.39
N ILE A 140 -14.09 -13.11 -13.00
CA ILE A 140 -12.83 -13.34 -13.68
C ILE A 140 -13.04 -14.25 -14.90
N LEU A 141 -12.24 -14.02 -15.94
CA LEU A 141 -12.09 -14.91 -17.09
C LEU A 141 -10.79 -15.71 -16.93
N LYS A 142 -10.86 -17.03 -17.07
CA LYS A 142 -9.71 -17.95 -16.94
C LYS A 142 -9.62 -18.94 -18.10
N LYS A 143 -8.39 -19.37 -18.39
CA LYS A 143 -8.08 -20.59 -19.15
C LYS A 143 -7.22 -21.50 -18.26
N GLY A 144 -7.80 -22.59 -17.75
CA GLY A 144 -7.16 -23.38 -16.69
C GLY A 144 -6.96 -22.53 -15.42
N ASN A 145 -5.75 -22.53 -14.87
CA ASN A 145 -5.36 -21.71 -13.71
C ASN A 145 -4.86 -20.30 -14.08
N LYS A 146 -4.88 -19.93 -15.37
CA LYS A 146 -4.43 -18.62 -15.85
C LYS A 146 -5.60 -17.65 -16.03
N VAL A 147 -5.54 -16.51 -15.35
CA VAL A 147 -6.44 -15.38 -15.55
C VAL A 147 -6.12 -14.70 -16.89
N ILE A 148 -7.17 -14.37 -17.67
CA ILE A 148 -7.06 -13.78 -19.01
C ILE A 148 -7.97 -12.56 -19.20
N GLY A 149 -8.60 -12.06 -18.13
CA GLY A 149 -9.50 -10.92 -18.18
C GLY A 149 -10.60 -10.97 -17.11
N ALA A 150 -11.62 -10.14 -17.28
CA ALA A 150 -12.78 -10.09 -16.41
C ALA A 150 -14.05 -9.62 -17.15
N VAL A 151 -15.19 -9.83 -16.50
CA VAL A 151 -16.52 -9.40 -16.92
C VAL A 151 -17.04 -8.37 -15.94
N PHE A 152 -17.63 -7.31 -16.49
CA PHE A 152 -18.21 -6.19 -15.77
C PHE A 152 -19.62 -5.91 -16.26
N THR A 153 -20.39 -5.16 -15.48
CA THR A 153 -21.60 -4.49 -15.93
C THR A 153 -21.46 -2.98 -15.78
N ASN A 154 -21.92 -2.22 -16.76
CA ASN A 154 -22.00 -0.77 -16.63
C ASN A 154 -23.32 -0.30 -15.99
N ASN A 155 -23.48 1.01 -15.76
CA ASN A 155 -24.72 1.59 -15.22
C ASN A 155 -25.98 1.33 -16.07
N LYS A 156 -25.82 0.97 -17.35
CA LYS A 156 -26.91 0.59 -18.26
C LYS A 156 -27.19 -0.91 -18.26
N GLN A 157 -26.64 -1.66 -17.30
CA GLN A 157 -26.71 -3.12 -17.20
C GLN A 157 -26.15 -3.86 -18.42
N GLN A 158 -25.31 -3.21 -19.23
CA GLN A 158 -24.65 -3.85 -20.36
C GLN A 158 -23.44 -4.64 -19.87
N THR A 159 -23.29 -5.86 -20.40
CA THR A 159 -22.15 -6.72 -20.05
C THR A 159 -20.93 -6.34 -20.88
N ILE A 160 -19.82 -6.06 -20.19
CA ILE A 160 -18.54 -5.68 -20.78
C ILE A 160 -17.52 -6.78 -20.48
N HIS A 161 -16.87 -7.31 -21.50
CA HIS A 161 -15.76 -8.26 -21.36
C HIS A 161 -14.45 -7.54 -21.66
N ILE A 162 -13.49 -7.62 -20.73
CA ILE A 162 -12.16 -7.04 -20.93
C ILE A 162 -11.13 -8.17 -20.85
N TYR A 163 -10.45 -8.44 -21.96
CA TYR A 163 -9.38 -9.44 -22.05
C TYR A 163 -8.01 -8.78 -21.84
N ALA A 164 -7.12 -9.45 -21.13
CA ALA A 164 -5.77 -8.97 -20.84
C ALA A 164 -4.74 -10.10 -20.79
N GLN A 165 -3.47 -9.74 -21.01
CA GLN A 165 -2.37 -10.68 -20.82
C GLN A 165 -2.03 -10.86 -19.34
N GLN A 166 -2.12 -9.77 -18.58
CA GLN A 166 -1.95 -9.73 -17.12
C GLN A 166 -3.09 -8.95 -16.49
N VAL A 167 -3.57 -9.43 -15.35
CA VAL A 167 -4.59 -8.77 -14.53
C VAL A 167 -3.97 -8.37 -13.20
N VAL A 168 -4.31 -7.19 -12.71
CA VAL A 168 -4.01 -6.73 -11.35
C VAL A 168 -5.32 -6.68 -10.57
N ASP A 169 -5.42 -7.41 -9.46
CA ASP A 169 -6.55 -7.30 -8.53
C ASP A 169 -6.26 -6.21 -7.50
N GLY A 170 -6.92 -5.06 -7.68
CA GLY A 170 -6.98 -3.97 -6.71
C GLY A 170 -8.41 -3.72 -6.21
N THR A 171 -9.21 -4.78 -6.08
CA THR A 171 -10.52 -4.71 -5.41
C THR A 171 -10.33 -4.60 -3.90
N ASP A 172 -11.11 -3.75 -3.23
CA ASP A 172 -10.96 -3.48 -1.79
C ASP A 172 -11.01 -4.76 -0.92
N LEU A 173 -11.89 -5.71 -1.28
CA LEU A 173 -12.13 -6.95 -0.54
C LEU A 173 -11.50 -8.21 -1.18
N GLY A 174 -10.67 -8.04 -2.22
CA GLY A 174 -10.01 -9.15 -2.91
C GLY A 174 -11.00 -10.09 -3.60
N ASP A 175 -12.10 -9.53 -4.12
CA ASP A 175 -13.19 -10.30 -4.73
C ASP A 175 -12.73 -10.95 -6.06
N ALA A 176 -11.86 -10.28 -6.83
CA ALA A 176 -11.37 -10.83 -8.09
C ALA A 176 -10.37 -11.99 -7.89
N MET A 177 -9.45 -11.89 -6.93
CA MET A 177 -8.53 -12.99 -6.61
C MET A 177 -9.26 -14.20 -6.01
N ALA A 178 -10.31 -13.97 -5.22
CA ALA A 178 -11.13 -15.04 -4.66
C ALA A 178 -11.85 -15.80 -5.78
N ASP A 179 -12.48 -15.10 -6.72
CA ASP A 179 -13.12 -15.70 -7.90
C ASP A 179 -12.10 -16.36 -8.86
N ALA A 180 -10.88 -15.83 -8.91
CA ALA A 180 -9.77 -16.48 -9.62
C ALA A 180 -9.36 -17.82 -8.98
N GLY A 181 -9.76 -18.11 -7.74
CA GLY A 181 -9.41 -19.34 -7.02
C GLY A 181 -8.09 -19.21 -6.24
N VAL A 182 -7.65 -17.98 -5.94
CA VAL A 182 -6.49 -17.75 -5.06
C VAL A 182 -6.88 -18.16 -3.64
N ALA A 183 -6.11 -19.09 -3.07
CA ALA A 183 -6.24 -19.44 -1.66
C ALA A 183 -5.97 -18.22 -0.78
N HIS A 184 -6.76 -18.00 0.26
CA HIS A 184 -6.68 -16.80 1.09
C HIS A 184 -7.17 -17.05 2.51
N ASP A 185 -6.76 -16.17 3.42
CA ASP A 185 -7.27 -16.09 4.79
C ASP A 185 -8.20 -14.88 4.95
N ILE A 186 -9.05 -14.91 5.99
CA ILE A 186 -9.87 -13.80 6.48
C ILE A 186 -9.78 -13.83 8.00
N GLY A 187 -9.74 -12.67 8.66
CA GLY A 187 -9.70 -12.58 10.12
C GLY A 187 -8.31 -12.85 10.67
N MET A 188 -8.17 -13.45 11.85
CA MET A 188 -6.85 -13.67 12.44
C MET A 188 -6.35 -15.10 12.23
N GLU A 189 -5.04 -15.27 12.00
CA GLU A 189 -4.43 -16.59 11.95
C GLU A 189 -3.82 -17.00 13.29
N ALA A 190 -3.95 -18.28 13.64
CA ALA A 190 -3.30 -18.83 14.82
C ALA A 190 -1.77 -18.65 14.78
N SER A 191 -1.16 -18.41 15.94
CA SER A 191 0.30 -18.35 16.11
C SER A 191 1.01 -19.60 15.60
N SER A 192 0.37 -20.77 15.60
CA SER A 192 0.91 -22.02 15.02
C SER A 192 1.06 -21.99 13.50
N ILE A 193 0.32 -21.12 12.81
CA ILE A 193 0.39 -20.94 11.34
C ILE A 193 1.46 -19.92 10.97
N THR A 194 1.52 -18.80 11.69
CA THR A 194 2.37 -17.66 11.30
C THR A 194 3.70 -17.61 12.04
N GLY A 195 3.81 -18.29 13.18
CA GLY A 195 4.95 -18.18 14.10
C GLY A 195 4.98 -16.86 14.87
N GLU A 196 3.92 -16.05 14.82
CA GLU A 196 3.85 -14.74 15.48
C GLU A 196 3.38 -14.87 16.92
N LYS A 197 4.15 -14.33 17.87
CA LYS A 197 3.88 -14.44 19.31
C LYS A 197 3.06 -13.24 19.82
N VAL A 198 1.84 -13.10 19.31
CA VAL A 198 0.92 -11.99 19.59
C VAL A 198 -0.40 -12.42 20.26
N GLY A 199 -0.41 -13.60 20.89
CA GLY A 199 -1.58 -14.05 21.65
C GLY A 199 -2.81 -14.38 20.81
N VAL A 200 -2.63 -14.95 19.60
CA VAL A 200 -3.73 -15.49 18.79
C VAL A 200 -3.66 -17.02 18.81
N PRO A 201 -4.34 -17.70 19.76
CA PRO A 201 -4.18 -19.15 19.97
C PRO A 201 -4.87 -19.98 18.88
N SER A 202 -5.91 -19.45 18.24
CA SER A 202 -6.68 -20.13 17.19
C SER A 202 -7.07 -19.16 16.08
N SER A 203 -7.17 -19.67 14.86
CA SER A 203 -7.63 -18.88 13.72
C SER A 203 -9.12 -18.58 13.85
N ASN A 204 -9.52 -17.39 13.44
CA ASN A 204 -10.92 -16.94 13.44
C ASN A 204 -11.17 -16.02 12.24
N ASP A 205 -12.42 -15.60 12.04
CA ASP A 205 -12.84 -14.69 10.98
C ASP A 205 -13.09 -13.26 11.49
N ILE A 206 -12.53 -12.88 12.64
CA ILE A 206 -12.71 -11.55 13.21
C ILE A 206 -11.83 -10.56 12.43
N VAL A 207 -12.47 -9.71 11.64
CA VAL A 207 -11.82 -8.63 10.88
C VAL A 207 -11.73 -7.34 11.68
N GLN A 208 -10.90 -6.40 11.24
CA GLN A 208 -10.85 -5.05 11.81
C GLN A 208 -12.15 -4.27 11.57
N ASP A 209 -12.51 -3.43 12.53
CA ASP A 209 -13.66 -2.52 12.47
C ASP A 209 -13.55 -1.66 11.22
N LEU A 210 -14.63 -1.55 10.44
CA LEU A 210 -14.70 -0.59 9.34
C LEU A 210 -15.17 0.76 9.85
N THR A 211 -14.98 1.81 9.06
CA THR A 211 -15.57 3.12 9.37
C THR A 211 -16.25 3.65 8.12
N TYR A 212 -17.52 4.06 8.25
CA TYR A 212 -18.12 4.90 7.23
C TYR A 212 -17.84 6.36 7.58
N VAL A 213 -16.75 6.90 7.03
CA VAL A 213 -16.31 8.28 7.31
C VAL A 213 -17.39 9.28 6.89
N VAL A 214 -17.43 10.44 7.52
CA VAL A 214 -18.15 11.62 7.03
C VAL A 214 -17.26 12.85 7.20
N ILE A 215 -17.35 13.81 6.28
CA ILE A 215 -16.70 15.10 6.43
C ILE A 215 -17.71 16.09 7.01
N LEU A 216 -17.38 16.69 8.15
CA LEU A 216 -18.12 17.84 8.67
C LEU A 216 -17.44 19.13 8.23
N LYS A 217 -18.24 20.17 8.00
CA LYS A 217 -17.80 21.53 7.73
C LYS A 217 -18.25 22.44 8.87
N ASP A 218 -17.35 23.31 9.30
CA ASP A 218 -17.66 24.42 10.19
C ASP A 218 -18.34 25.55 9.39
N PHE A 219 -19.60 25.85 9.76
CA PHE A 219 -20.37 26.93 9.16
C PHE A 219 -20.26 28.26 9.92
N GLY A 220 -19.37 28.33 10.92
CA GLY A 220 -19.10 29.50 11.72
C GLY A 220 -19.96 29.59 12.98
N ALA A 221 -19.54 30.47 13.89
CA ALA A 221 -20.23 30.69 15.15
C ALA A 221 -21.70 31.11 14.94
N GLY A 222 -22.60 30.53 15.72
CA GLY A 222 -24.05 30.82 15.67
C GLY A 222 -24.83 30.06 14.60
N ALA A 223 -24.17 29.34 13.68
CA ALA A 223 -24.86 28.44 12.77
C ALA A 223 -25.43 27.21 13.51
N ASP A 224 -26.64 26.80 13.15
CA ASP A 224 -27.21 25.51 13.54
C ASP A 224 -27.35 24.62 12.31
N LYS A 225 -26.58 23.54 12.30
CA LYS A 225 -26.50 22.51 11.25
C LYS A 225 -26.79 21.12 11.82
N THR A 226 -27.55 21.10 12.92
CA THR A 226 -28.00 19.86 13.55
C THR A 226 -28.73 18.96 12.56
N ILE A 227 -28.39 17.68 12.56
CA ILE A 227 -29.13 16.67 11.79
C ILE A 227 -30.37 16.21 12.58
N PRO A 228 -31.42 15.69 11.91
CA PRO A 228 -32.52 15.03 12.60
C PRO A 228 -32.03 13.89 13.49
N LYS A 229 -32.68 13.69 14.64
CA LYS A 229 -32.34 12.61 15.59
C LYS A 229 -32.36 11.25 14.88
N PRO A 230 -31.22 10.54 14.79
CA PRO A 230 -31.18 9.22 14.16
C PRO A 230 -31.95 8.18 14.98
N ALA A 231 -32.44 7.14 14.30
CA ALA A 231 -33.07 5.99 14.94
C ALA A 231 -32.10 5.31 15.92
N ASN A 232 -32.65 4.80 17.03
CA ASN A 232 -31.91 4.09 18.09
C ASN A 232 -30.75 4.87 18.73
N TYR A 233 -30.74 6.19 18.61
CA TYR A 233 -29.73 7.03 19.26
C TYR A 233 -29.79 6.96 20.78
N THR A 234 -28.66 6.62 21.40
CA THR A 234 -28.46 6.74 22.86
C THR A 234 -27.09 7.36 23.13
N PRO A 235 -26.96 8.46 23.87
CA PRO A 235 -25.67 9.13 24.05
C PRO A 235 -24.63 8.25 24.78
N THR A 236 -25.09 7.28 25.58
CA THR A 236 -24.25 6.30 26.30
C THR A 236 -23.48 5.35 25.37
N GLU A 237 -23.89 5.21 24.11
CA GLU A 237 -23.13 4.43 23.11
C GLU A 237 -21.76 5.06 22.80
N PHE A 238 -21.63 6.38 23.01
CA PHE A 238 -20.40 7.17 22.80
C PHE A 238 -19.73 7.61 24.10
N ASP A 239 -20.13 7.02 25.23
CA ASP A 239 -19.56 7.36 26.52
C ASP A 239 -18.06 7.03 26.61
N GLY A 240 -17.23 8.01 26.99
CA GLY A 240 -15.78 7.90 26.92
C GLY A 240 -15.17 8.21 25.55
N ALA A 241 -15.92 8.77 24.60
CA ALA A 241 -15.37 9.28 23.34
C ALA A 241 -14.32 10.39 23.58
N CYS A 242 -14.57 11.23 24.58
CA CYS A 242 -13.72 12.36 24.99
C CYS A 242 -13.99 12.71 26.46
N THR A 243 -13.12 13.52 27.09
CA THR A 243 -13.26 13.90 28.51
C THR A 243 -14.51 14.71 28.81
N ASN A 244 -15.12 15.36 27.81
CA ASN A 244 -16.37 16.13 27.98
C ASN A 244 -17.61 15.26 28.18
N TYR A 245 -17.53 13.95 27.89
CA TYR A 245 -18.65 13.01 28.08
C TYR A 245 -18.08 11.65 28.50
N TYR A 246 -17.92 11.51 29.82
CA TYR A 246 -17.36 10.32 30.47
C TYR A 246 -18.11 10.05 31.78
N ILE A 247 -19.14 9.21 31.72
CA ILE A 247 -20.05 8.89 32.82
C ILE A 247 -19.69 7.52 33.41
N ASP A 248 -19.52 6.52 32.56
CA ASP A 248 -19.16 5.15 32.91
C ASP A 248 -17.66 5.03 33.23
N THR A 249 -17.33 5.17 34.51
CA THR A 249 -15.97 5.10 35.02
C THR A 249 -15.35 3.69 34.99
N THR A 250 -16.12 2.68 34.57
CA THR A 250 -15.59 1.33 34.31
C THR A 250 -14.86 1.25 32.96
N ARG A 251 -15.13 2.20 32.04
CA ARG A 251 -14.42 2.30 30.77
C ARG A 251 -13.02 2.87 30.99
N LYS A 252 -12.14 2.64 30.02
CA LYS A 252 -10.85 3.34 29.98
C LYS A 252 -11.10 4.84 29.85
N ALA A 253 -10.61 5.63 30.80
CA ALA A 253 -10.74 7.07 30.77
C ALA A 253 -10.15 7.68 29.47
N PRO A 254 -10.88 8.58 28.79
CA PRO A 254 -10.36 9.30 27.64
C PRO A 254 -9.25 10.27 28.07
N ASN A 255 -8.33 10.54 27.17
CA ASN A 255 -7.19 11.45 27.39
C ASN A 255 -7.21 12.69 26.47
N VAL A 256 -8.32 12.91 25.76
CA VAL A 256 -8.53 14.06 24.87
C VAL A 256 -9.89 14.67 25.14
N ASP A 257 -9.98 15.99 25.09
CA ASP A 257 -11.25 16.72 25.11
C ASP A 257 -11.96 16.64 23.74
N ALA A 258 -13.18 17.17 23.67
CA ALA A 258 -14.02 17.14 22.48
C ALA A 258 -13.40 17.90 21.29
N GLN A 259 -12.71 19.02 21.54
CA GLN A 259 -12.05 19.78 20.47
C GLN A 259 -10.88 18.99 19.91
N LYS A 260 -10.03 18.44 20.79
CA LYS A 260 -8.92 17.58 20.40
C LYS A 260 -9.42 16.31 19.73
N MET A 261 -10.54 15.73 20.13
CA MET A 261 -11.18 14.63 19.40
C MET A 261 -11.52 15.02 17.96
N LEU A 262 -12.12 16.19 17.74
CA LEU A 262 -12.43 16.68 16.39
C LEU A 262 -11.15 17.00 15.60
N ASP A 263 -10.16 17.62 16.25
CA ASP A 263 -8.87 17.97 15.65
C ASP A 263 -8.03 16.74 15.29
N TYR A 264 -8.49 15.52 15.60
CA TYR A 264 -7.89 14.27 15.12
C TYR A 264 -7.70 14.28 13.61
N GLY A 265 -8.80 14.47 12.89
CA GLY A 265 -8.86 14.49 11.43
C GLY A 265 -9.23 15.86 10.89
N LYS A 266 -8.77 16.96 11.51
CA LYS A 266 -9.02 18.30 10.99
C LYS A 266 -8.37 18.43 9.62
N LEU A 267 -9.14 18.93 8.68
CA LEU A 267 -8.75 19.17 7.30
C LEU A 267 -8.61 20.68 7.06
N PRO A 268 -7.98 21.09 5.94
CA PRO A 268 -8.04 22.47 5.50
C PRO A 268 -9.47 23.01 5.35
N ASN A 269 -9.60 24.34 5.29
CA ASN A 269 -10.86 25.03 5.02
C ASN A 269 -12.00 24.75 6.02
N GLY A 270 -11.66 24.57 7.31
CA GLY A 270 -12.64 24.42 8.38
C GLY A 270 -13.44 23.12 8.28
N LYS A 271 -12.81 22.04 7.82
CA LYS A 271 -13.43 20.72 7.66
C LYS A 271 -12.84 19.70 8.63
N TYR A 272 -13.59 18.65 8.90
CA TYR A 272 -13.24 17.61 9.87
C TYR A 272 -13.63 16.23 9.32
N MET A 273 -12.65 15.35 9.20
CA MET A 273 -12.86 13.94 8.91
C MET A 273 -13.27 13.20 10.19
N ILE A 274 -14.48 12.67 10.22
CA ILE A 274 -14.98 11.87 11.35
C ILE A 274 -14.61 10.40 11.14
N ASN A 275 -13.56 9.98 11.85
CA ASN A 275 -13.04 8.63 11.89
C ASN A 275 -12.50 8.34 13.31
N TRP A 276 -13.38 8.33 14.31
CA TRP A 276 -12.98 8.24 15.71
C TRP A 276 -13.09 6.80 16.25
N PRO A 277 -11.99 6.22 16.76
CA PRO A 277 -11.98 4.82 17.16
C PRO A 277 -12.62 4.56 18.53
N GLY A 278 -13.01 3.31 18.77
CA GLY A 278 -13.52 2.89 20.08
C GLY A 278 -14.94 3.36 20.33
N TYR A 279 -15.11 4.48 21.05
CA TYR A 279 -16.42 5.05 21.37
C TYR A 279 -16.85 6.13 20.36
N GLY A 280 -16.52 5.94 19.08
CA GLY A 280 -16.93 6.80 17.97
C GLY A 280 -17.67 6.03 16.87
N ASN A 281 -17.33 6.34 15.62
CA ASN A 281 -18.01 5.80 14.44
C ASN A 281 -17.33 4.58 13.79
N ASP A 282 -16.34 3.98 14.43
CA ASP A 282 -15.94 2.60 14.11
C ASP A 282 -17.15 1.65 14.26
N TYR A 283 -17.28 0.71 13.32
CA TYR A 283 -18.38 -0.25 13.27
C TYR A 283 -17.85 -1.64 12.91
N TYR A 284 -18.11 -2.62 13.78
CA TYR A 284 -17.72 -3.99 13.52
C TYR A 284 -18.74 -4.69 12.63
N VAL A 285 -18.28 -5.17 11.47
CA VAL A 285 -18.99 -6.16 10.67
C VAL A 285 -18.00 -6.91 9.78
N ASN A 286 -18.09 -8.24 9.74
CA ASN A 286 -17.41 -9.02 8.72
C ASN A 286 -18.33 -9.21 7.51
N ASN A 287 -18.24 -8.32 6.52
CA ASN A 287 -19.05 -8.37 5.30
C ASN A 287 -18.29 -8.90 4.06
N ILE A 288 -17.10 -9.48 4.27
CA ILE A 288 -16.23 -9.96 3.18
C ILE A 288 -16.92 -11.06 2.37
N ARG A 289 -17.62 -11.98 3.05
CA ARG A 289 -18.33 -13.11 2.41
C ARG A 289 -19.82 -12.85 2.13
N MET A 290 -20.34 -11.70 2.55
CA MET A 290 -21.74 -11.33 2.32
C MET A 290 -22.01 -11.10 0.83
N ASN A 291 -23.22 -11.45 0.40
CA ASN A 291 -23.68 -11.11 -0.95
C ASN A 291 -23.93 -9.58 -1.07
N ALA A 292 -24.22 -9.10 -2.29
CA ALA A 292 -24.38 -7.67 -2.54
C ALA A 292 -25.48 -7.00 -1.69
N ALA A 293 -26.62 -7.68 -1.47
CA ALA A 293 -27.74 -7.14 -0.72
C ALA A 293 -27.44 -7.09 0.79
N GLU A 294 -26.88 -8.17 1.34
CA GLU A 294 -26.43 -8.24 2.74
C GLU A 294 -25.33 -7.20 3.01
N ARG A 295 -24.38 -7.06 2.10
CA ARG A 295 -23.31 -6.06 2.20
C ARG A 295 -23.90 -4.66 2.22
N ALA A 296 -24.81 -4.33 1.29
CA ALA A 296 -25.49 -3.03 1.27
C ALA A 296 -26.22 -2.72 2.59
N ALA A 297 -26.95 -3.70 3.15
CA ALA A 297 -27.62 -3.54 4.45
C ALA A 297 -26.62 -3.31 5.60
N SER A 298 -25.51 -4.04 5.63
CA SER A 298 -24.46 -3.84 6.64
C SER A 298 -23.82 -2.45 6.58
N LEU A 299 -23.64 -1.91 5.38
CA LEU A 299 -23.06 -0.58 5.16
C LEU A 299 -24.03 0.53 5.53
N GLN A 300 -25.33 0.31 5.31
CA GLN A 300 -26.36 1.22 5.79
C GLN A 300 -26.34 1.32 7.32
N ALA A 301 -26.24 0.18 8.03
CA ALA A 301 -26.10 0.19 9.49
C ALA A 301 -24.84 0.92 9.97
N ALA A 302 -23.72 0.81 9.23
CA ALA A 302 -22.50 1.56 9.52
C ALA A 302 -22.67 3.08 9.30
N LYS A 303 -23.40 3.51 8.26
CA LYS A 303 -23.75 4.93 8.08
C LYS A 303 -24.61 5.46 9.23
N GLU A 304 -25.56 4.66 9.70
CA GLU A 304 -26.41 5.02 10.84
C GLU A 304 -25.60 5.18 12.13
N GLN A 305 -24.57 4.35 12.37
CA GLN A 305 -23.60 4.54 13.46
C GLN A 305 -22.90 5.90 13.36
N THR A 306 -22.44 6.28 12.16
CA THR A 306 -21.81 7.58 11.93
C THR A 306 -22.79 8.73 12.16
N LEU A 307 -24.03 8.64 11.67
CA LEU A 307 -25.06 9.66 11.90
C LEU A 307 -25.36 9.83 13.40
N ARG A 308 -25.48 8.73 14.17
CA ARG A 308 -25.62 8.80 15.63
C ARG A 308 -24.45 9.53 16.29
N PHE A 309 -23.23 9.31 15.81
CA PHE A 309 -22.05 9.99 16.35
C PHE A 309 -21.99 11.48 15.97
N VAL A 310 -22.39 11.85 14.76
CA VAL A 310 -22.54 13.26 14.36
C VAL A 310 -23.58 13.96 15.22
N TYR A 311 -24.73 13.32 15.45
CA TYR A 311 -25.77 13.85 16.32
C TYR A 311 -25.27 14.03 17.76
N PHE A 312 -24.50 13.07 18.29
CA PHE A 312 -23.83 13.17 19.59
C PHE A 312 -22.90 14.38 19.68
N ILE A 313 -22.03 14.58 18.68
CA ILE A 313 -21.12 15.73 18.60
C ILE A 313 -21.91 17.05 18.66
N GLN A 314 -23.02 17.13 17.92
CA GLN A 314 -23.82 18.36 17.87
C GLN A 314 -24.61 18.62 19.17
N HIS A 315 -25.13 17.57 19.82
CA HIS A 315 -26.10 17.70 20.91
C HIS A 315 -25.50 17.52 22.31
N GLN A 316 -24.60 16.55 22.50
CA GLN A 316 -23.95 16.31 23.79
C GLN A 316 -22.70 17.17 23.95
N LEU A 317 -21.95 17.36 22.86
CA LEU A 317 -20.73 18.16 22.88
C LEU A 317 -20.94 19.62 22.45
N GLY A 318 -22.13 19.97 21.95
CA GLY A 318 -22.53 21.35 21.67
C GLY A 318 -22.06 21.92 20.32
N PHE A 319 -21.46 21.11 19.44
CA PHE A 319 -20.91 21.55 18.14
C PHE A 319 -21.99 21.68 17.06
N LYS A 320 -23.06 22.44 17.33
CA LYS A 320 -24.19 22.62 16.40
C LYS A 320 -23.82 23.27 15.06
N HIS A 321 -22.74 24.03 15.02
CA HIS A 321 -22.23 24.70 13.83
C HIS A 321 -21.54 23.74 12.84
N LEU A 322 -21.20 22.52 13.26
CA LEU A 322 -20.63 21.49 12.40
C LEU A 322 -21.74 20.74 11.68
N GLY A 323 -21.79 20.85 10.35
CA GLY A 323 -22.75 20.14 9.49
C GLY A 323 -22.07 19.22 8.50
N ILE A 324 -22.78 18.23 7.97
CA ILE A 324 -22.25 17.35 6.90
C ILE A 324 -21.89 18.21 5.67
N ALA A 325 -20.66 18.05 5.18
CA ALA A 325 -20.17 18.76 4.01
C ALA A 325 -20.83 18.21 2.73
N THR A 326 -21.55 19.06 2.01
CA THR A 326 -22.23 18.71 0.75
C THR A 326 -21.39 18.98 -0.49
N ASP A 327 -20.18 19.53 -0.32
CA ASP A 327 -19.24 19.90 -1.37
C ASP A 327 -18.08 18.91 -1.54
N GLU A 328 -18.10 17.79 -0.82
CA GLU A 328 -17.00 16.81 -0.81
C GLU A 328 -17.25 15.56 -1.64
N PHE A 329 -18.43 14.93 -1.52
CA PHE A 329 -18.74 13.70 -2.25
C PHE A 329 -19.89 13.91 -3.23
N PRO A 330 -19.93 13.18 -4.36
CA PRO A 330 -20.99 13.30 -5.37
C PRO A 330 -22.27 12.54 -4.96
N THR A 331 -22.44 12.23 -3.68
CA THR A 331 -23.56 11.47 -3.11
C THR A 331 -24.59 12.43 -2.54
N ALA A 332 -25.88 12.08 -2.66
CA ALA A 332 -26.97 12.94 -2.18
C ALA A 332 -26.98 13.09 -0.65
N ASP A 333 -26.44 12.12 0.09
CA ASP A 333 -26.36 12.10 1.55
C ASP A 333 -25.07 12.72 2.11
N GLY A 334 -24.15 13.18 1.25
CA GLY A 334 -22.86 13.74 1.65
C GLY A 334 -21.87 12.72 2.23
N PHE A 335 -22.14 11.41 2.13
CA PHE A 335 -21.23 10.35 2.57
C PHE A 335 -20.26 9.93 1.46
N PRO A 336 -19.10 9.36 1.81
CA PRO A 336 -18.22 8.71 0.84
C PRO A 336 -18.93 7.63 0.00
N LEU A 337 -18.41 7.39 -1.20
CA LEU A 337 -18.94 6.39 -2.14
C LEU A 337 -18.84 4.96 -1.58
N VAL A 338 -17.82 4.68 -0.77
CA VAL A 338 -17.57 3.37 -0.13
C VAL A 338 -17.14 3.57 1.32
N PRO A 339 -17.28 2.58 2.22
CA PRO A 339 -16.70 2.66 3.55
C PRO A 339 -15.18 2.54 3.49
N TYR A 340 -14.52 2.88 4.59
CA TYR A 340 -13.15 2.49 4.82
C TYR A 340 -13.06 1.04 5.31
N TYR A 341 -12.73 0.13 4.39
CA TYR A 341 -12.32 -1.24 4.73
C TYR A 341 -10.88 -1.26 5.22
N ARG A 342 -10.64 -1.64 6.48
CA ARG A 342 -9.30 -1.85 7.04
C ARG A 342 -8.70 -3.21 6.70
N GLU A 343 -9.54 -4.18 6.33
CA GLU A 343 -9.13 -5.55 6.06
C GLU A 343 -9.77 -6.07 4.76
N SER A 344 -9.07 -7.02 4.15
CA SER A 344 -9.47 -7.70 2.92
C SER A 344 -9.17 -9.19 3.05
N ARG A 345 -9.56 -9.99 2.06
CA ARG A 345 -9.04 -11.35 1.93
C ARG A 345 -7.53 -11.26 1.74
N ARG A 346 -6.72 -11.98 2.51
CA ARG A 346 -5.26 -11.99 2.35
C ARG A 346 -4.79 -13.22 1.60
N ALA A 347 -4.14 -13.02 0.46
CA ALA A 347 -3.74 -14.12 -0.41
C ALA A 347 -2.68 -15.05 0.22
N LYS A 348 -2.65 -16.30 -0.23
CA LYS A 348 -1.48 -17.18 -0.15
C LYS A 348 -0.59 -16.94 -1.38
N GLY A 349 0.36 -16.04 -1.22
CA GLY A 349 1.34 -15.69 -2.25
C GLY A 349 2.60 -16.57 -2.22
N LEU A 350 3.57 -16.26 -3.09
CA LEU A 350 4.89 -16.91 -3.08
C LEU A 350 5.61 -16.70 -1.73
N VAL A 351 5.39 -15.55 -1.11
CA VAL A 351 5.90 -15.22 0.23
C VAL A 351 4.74 -14.74 1.09
N ARG A 352 4.72 -15.15 2.36
CA ARG A 352 3.89 -14.56 3.40
C ARG A 352 4.74 -13.65 4.28
N PHE A 353 4.49 -12.34 4.22
CA PHE A 353 5.16 -11.38 5.11
C PHE A 353 4.44 -11.33 6.48
N ASN A 354 5.21 -11.34 7.56
CA ASN A 354 4.67 -11.47 8.94
C ASN A 354 5.54 -10.69 9.94
N LEU A 355 5.12 -10.63 11.20
CA LEU A 355 5.76 -9.82 12.23
C LEU A 355 7.24 -10.16 12.42
N ASN A 356 7.63 -11.44 12.32
CA ASN A 356 9.02 -11.85 12.50
C ASN A 356 9.93 -11.26 11.42
N HIS A 357 9.46 -11.21 10.17
CA HIS A 357 10.18 -10.58 9.06
C HIS A 357 10.30 -9.06 9.22
N LEU A 358 9.31 -8.43 9.84
CA LEU A 358 9.24 -6.99 10.01
C LEU A 358 10.08 -6.53 11.22
N ALA A 359 9.93 -7.21 12.37
CA ALA A 359 10.62 -6.90 13.61
C ALA A 359 12.13 -7.23 13.58
N GLN A 360 12.52 -8.30 12.85
CA GLN A 360 13.89 -8.78 12.76
C GLN A 360 14.27 -9.08 11.30
N PRO A 361 14.39 -8.05 10.43
CA PRO A 361 14.49 -8.25 8.99
C PRO A 361 15.66 -9.12 8.55
N TYR A 362 16.80 -9.02 9.23
CA TYR A 362 18.03 -9.77 8.89
C TYR A 362 18.07 -11.21 9.44
N ASN A 363 17.06 -11.65 10.19
CA ASN A 363 16.89 -13.08 10.53
C ASN A 363 16.25 -13.87 9.38
N SER A 364 15.87 -13.19 8.30
CA SER A 364 15.41 -13.76 7.04
C SER A 364 16.18 -13.15 5.87
N THR A 365 15.95 -13.64 4.66
CA THR A 365 16.50 -13.04 3.43
C THR A 365 15.52 -12.13 2.69
N LEU A 366 14.29 -11.97 3.19
CA LEU A 366 13.22 -11.25 2.49
C LEU A 366 13.51 -9.76 2.28
N TYR A 367 14.31 -9.14 3.16
CA TYR A 367 14.76 -7.75 3.02
C TYR A 367 15.46 -7.49 1.67
N ARG A 368 16.02 -8.53 1.03
CA ARG A 368 16.65 -8.43 -0.30
C ARG A 368 15.66 -8.19 -1.42
N THR A 369 14.38 -8.41 -1.17
CA THR A 369 13.28 -8.40 -2.15
C THR A 369 12.29 -7.25 -1.94
N GLY A 370 12.64 -6.27 -1.10
CA GLY A 370 11.80 -5.11 -0.79
C GLY A 370 11.35 -4.32 -2.03
N ILE A 371 10.08 -3.93 -2.09
CA ILE A 371 9.49 -3.15 -3.19
C ILE A 371 8.63 -1.96 -2.75
N ALA A 372 8.33 -1.86 -1.47
CA ALA A 372 7.57 -0.78 -0.86
C ALA A 372 8.06 -0.62 0.57
N VAL A 373 7.95 0.58 1.13
CA VAL A 373 8.39 0.87 2.50
C VAL A 373 7.25 1.38 3.36
N GLY A 374 7.29 1.06 4.66
CA GLY A 374 6.34 1.54 5.67
C GLY A 374 7.05 1.89 6.98
N ASP A 375 6.58 2.91 7.68
CA ASP A 375 7.13 3.37 8.97
C ASP A 375 6.09 3.47 10.10
N TYR A 376 4.84 3.08 9.86
CA TYR A 376 3.80 3.16 10.89
C TYR A 376 3.83 1.92 11.79
N PRO A 377 3.55 2.05 13.11
CA PRO A 377 3.37 0.89 13.98
C PRO A 377 2.25 -0.03 13.48
N ILE A 378 2.18 -1.24 14.03
CA ILE A 378 1.03 -2.09 13.77
C ILE A 378 -0.14 -1.51 14.55
N ASP A 379 -1.21 -1.15 13.83
CA ASP A 379 -2.40 -0.57 14.41
C ASP A 379 -3.64 -1.38 14.02
N HIS A 380 -4.23 -2.07 15.00
CA HIS A 380 -5.43 -2.87 14.81
C HIS A 380 -6.65 -2.22 15.46
N HIS A 381 -7.69 -2.02 14.66
CA HIS A 381 -8.99 -1.55 15.13
C HIS A 381 -9.91 -2.76 15.39
N HIS A 382 -10.01 -3.19 16.63
CA HIS A 382 -10.94 -4.25 17.05
C HIS A 382 -11.74 -3.87 18.30
N LYS A 383 -11.86 -2.57 18.58
CA LYS A 383 -12.46 -2.09 19.84
C LYS A 383 -13.96 -2.38 19.91
N LYS A 384 -14.61 -2.63 18.76
CA LYS A 384 -16.02 -3.01 18.69
C LYS A 384 -16.25 -4.53 18.77
N ASN A 385 -15.19 -5.35 18.85
CA ASN A 385 -15.29 -6.79 19.08
C ASN A 385 -14.30 -7.26 20.15
N SER A 386 -14.80 -7.49 21.37
CA SER A 386 -13.99 -7.90 22.53
C SER A 386 -13.35 -9.29 22.40
N ALA A 387 -13.80 -10.12 21.45
CA ALA A 387 -13.19 -11.43 21.20
C ALA A 387 -11.82 -11.34 20.47
N ALA A 388 -11.50 -10.18 19.88
CA ALA A 388 -10.20 -9.91 19.29
C ALA A 388 -9.17 -9.39 20.31
N PRO A 389 -7.86 -9.65 20.09
CA PRO A 389 -6.79 -9.11 20.92
C PRO A 389 -6.80 -7.58 20.95
N GLN A 390 -6.94 -6.99 22.15
CA GLN A 390 -7.00 -5.54 22.33
C GLN A 390 -5.62 -4.87 22.49
N HIS A 391 -4.53 -5.64 22.44
CA HIS A 391 -3.16 -5.19 22.71
C HIS A 391 -2.35 -4.86 21.44
N LEU A 392 -2.93 -5.04 20.25
CA LEU A 392 -2.28 -4.79 18.95
C LEU A 392 -2.45 -3.36 18.43
N ASN A 393 -2.90 -2.44 19.29
CA ASN A 393 -2.96 -1.02 19.00
C ASN A 393 -1.58 -0.38 19.20
N PHE A 394 -1.05 0.27 18.15
CA PHE A 394 0.29 0.87 18.11
C PHE A 394 1.44 -0.07 18.55
N TYR A 395 1.38 -1.35 18.15
CA TYR A 395 2.43 -2.31 18.46
C TYR A 395 3.75 -1.90 17.76
N PRO A 396 4.85 -1.72 18.54
CA PRO A 396 6.07 -1.12 18.02
C PRO A 396 6.86 -2.08 17.14
N VAL A 397 7.28 -1.60 15.99
CA VAL A 397 8.11 -2.32 15.02
C VAL A 397 9.11 -1.34 14.40
N PRO A 398 10.20 -1.75 13.74
CA PRO A 398 11.00 -0.81 12.94
C PRO A 398 10.27 -0.46 11.64
N SER A 399 10.75 0.56 10.91
CA SER A 399 10.32 0.72 9.52
C SER A 399 10.76 -0.50 8.70
N TYR A 400 10.03 -0.81 7.65
CA TYR A 400 10.16 -2.10 6.96
C TYR A 400 10.05 -1.96 5.45
N SER A 401 10.49 -3.01 4.74
CA SER A 401 10.24 -3.17 3.32
C SER A 401 9.37 -4.40 3.04
N LEU A 402 8.34 -4.22 2.21
CA LEU A 402 7.42 -5.28 1.78
C LEU A 402 8.08 -6.12 0.67
N PRO A 403 8.15 -7.46 0.78
CA PRO A 403 8.80 -8.32 -0.21
C PRO A 403 7.94 -8.52 -1.48
N LEU A 404 8.58 -8.56 -2.64
CA LEU A 404 7.92 -8.73 -3.96
C LEU A 404 6.99 -9.94 -4.03
N GLY A 405 7.43 -11.09 -3.49
CA GLY A 405 6.67 -12.34 -3.53
C GLY A 405 5.31 -12.27 -2.83
N SER A 406 5.05 -11.23 -2.02
CA SER A 406 3.75 -11.01 -1.39
C SER A 406 2.66 -10.56 -2.38
N LEU A 407 3.04 -10.04 -3.55
CA LEU A 407 2.11 -9.55 -4.59
C LEU A 407 1.71 -10.65 -5.59
N ILE A 408 2.30 -11.84 -5.52
CA ILE A 408 2.19 -12.86 -6.56
C ILE A 408 1.51 -14.11 -5.98
N PRO A 409 0.32 -14.51 -6.47
CA PRO A 409 -0.35 -15.74 -6.04
C PRO A 409 0.50 -16.98 -6.33
N GLN A 410 0.47 -17.98 -5.44
CA GLN A 410 1.31 -19.18 -5.58
C GLN A 410 0.90 -20.08 -6.75
N LYS A 411 -0.40 -20.22 -7.03
CA LYS A 411 -0.95 -21.24 -7.96
C LYS A 411 -1.71 -20.67 -9.16
N VAL A 412 -2.12 -19.41 -9.09
CA VAL A 412 -2.92 -18.74 -10.12
C VAL A 412 -2.00 -17.88 -10.97
N GLU A 413 -1.97 -18.13 -12.28
CA GLU A 413 -1.20 -17.34 -13.23
C GLU A 413 -2.04 -16.19 -13.80
N GLY A 414 -1.41 -15.24 -14.48
CA GLY A 414 -2.12 -14.13 -15.11
C GLY A 414 -2.56 -13.02 -14.14
N LEU A 415 -2.19 -13.12 -12.86
CA LEU A 415 -2.68 -12.26 -11.79
C LEU A 415 -1.54 -11.69 -10.93
N VAL A 416 -1.65 -10.42 -10.57
CA VAL A 416 -0.82 -9.69 -9.59
C VAL A 416 -1.77 -9.02 -8.58
N LEU A 417 -1.35 -8.88 -7.33
CA LEU A 417 -2.16 -8.37 -6.22
C LEU A 417 -1.68 -6.98 -5.77
N THR A 418 -2.62 -6.14 -5.33
CA THR A 418 -2.37 -4.82 -4.72
C THR A 418 -3.52 -4.47 -3.77
N GLU A 419 -3.52 -3.31 -3.11
CA GLU A 419 -4.39 -3.00 -1.97
C GLU A 419 -4.00 -3.81 -0.73
N LYS A 420 -5.00 -4.27 0.02
CA LYS A 420 -4.90 -4.99 1.28
C LYS A 420 -4.98 -6.51 1.08
N ASN A 421 -5.16 -6.96 -0.16
CA ASN A 421 -5.38 -8.38 -0.49
C ASN A 421 -4.08 -9.19 -0.68
N ILE A 422 -2.93 -8.51 -0.53
CA ILE A 422 -1.59 -9.08 -0.64
C ILE A 422 -1.30 -10.17 0.42
N SER A 423 -0.24 -10.94 0.21
CA SER A 423 0.11 -12.09 1.07
C SER A 423 0.89 -11.65 2.31
N VAL A 424 0.14 -11.26 3.33
CA VAL A 424 0.62 -10.86 4.67
C VAL A 424 -0.15 -11.58 5.78
N SER A 425 0.38 -11.61 7.01
CA SER A 425 -0.43 -11.99 8.19
C SER A 425 -1.45 -10.92 8.55
N ASN A 426 -2.50 -11.28 9.29
CA ASN A 426 -3.46 -10.31 9.82
C ASN A 426 -2.76 -9.24 10.68
N VAL A 427 -1.80 -9.67 11.50
CA VAL A 427 -0.98 -8.79 12.35
C VAL A 427 -0.30 -7.71 11.51
N VAL A 428 0.44 -8.11 10.46
CA VAL A 428 1.16 -7.17 9.59
C VAL A 428 0.24 -6.34 8.69
N ASN A 429 -0.96 -6.83 8.36
CA ASN A 429 -1.97 -6.02 7.68
C ASN A 429 -2.23 -4.71 8.43
N GLY A 430 -2.12 -4.69 9.76
CA GLY A 430 -2.27 -3.49 10.59
C GLY A 430 -1.32 -2.33 10.27
N THR A 431 -0.24 -2.57 9.51
CA THR A 431 0.66 -1.51 9.04
C THR A 431 0.78 -1.46 7.51
N THR A 432 0.66 -2.60 6.82
CA THR A 432 0.74 -2.60 5.34
C THR A 432 -0.51 -2.07 4.66
N ARG A 433 -1.66 -2.00 5.37
CA ARG A 433 -2.93 -1.47 4.84
C ARG A 433 -2.93 0.04 4.62
N LEU A 434 -1.95 0.77 5.13
CA LEU A 434 -1.96 2.23 5.16
C LEU A 434 -1.71 2.83 3.79
N GLN A 435 -2.26 4.03 3.59
CA GLN A 435 -2.37 4.72 2.30
C GLN A 435 -1.03 4.77 1.56
N PRO A 436 0.10 5.18 2.19
CA PRO A 436 1.38 5.21 1.50
C PRO A 436 1.89 3.83 1.09
N CYS A 437 1.75 2.82 1.96
CA CYS A 437 2.21 1.46 1.68
C CYS A 437 1.39 0.84 0.54
N VAL A 438 0.07 1.09 0.52
CA VAL A 438 -0.82 0.63 -0.54
C VAL A 438 -0.50 1.30 -1.88
N MET A 439 -0.25 2.61 -1.91
CA MET A 439 0.19 3.30 -3.13
C MET A 439 1.48 2.70 -3.68
N LEU A 440 2.46 2.43 -2.81
CA LEU A 440 3.75 1.87 -3.19
C LEU A 440 3.66 0.41 -3.64
N ASN A 441 2.85 -0.42 -2.97
CA ASN A 441 2.65 -1.80 -3.41
C ASN A 441 1.91 -1.85 -4.75
N GLY A 442 1.00 -0.90 -5.01
CA GLY A 442 0.36 -0.73 -6.32
C GLY A 442 1.35 -0.32 -7.40
N GLN A 443 2.23 0.64 -7.11
CA GLN A 443 3.34 0.98 -8.02
C GLN A 443 4.15 -0.27 -8.39
N ALA A 444 4.56 -1.06 -7.39
CA ALA A 444 5.28 -2.31 -7.62
C ALA A 444 4.48 -3.34 -8.42
N ALA A 445 3.17 -3.51 -8.15
CA ALA A 445 2.29 -4.39 -8.91
C ALA A 445 2.21 -3.97 -10.39
N GLY A 446 2.13 -2.67 -10.67
CA GLY A 446 2.20 -2.11 -12.03
C GLY A 446 3.52 -2.44 -12.74
N VAL A 447 4.65 -2.32 -12.05
CA VAL A 447 5.97 -2.72 -12.58
C VAL A 447 6.01 -4.22 -12.91
N VAL A 448 5.52 -5.07 -12.01
CA VAL A 448 5.47 -6.54 -12.22
C VAL A 448 4.61 -6.89 -13.43
N ALA A 449 3.40 -6.33 -13.52
CA ALA A 449 2.49 -6.58 -14.62
C ALA A 449 3.12 -6.15 -15.96
N ALA A 450 3.72 -4.96 -16.02
CA ALA A 450 4.35 -4.45 -17.22
C ALA A 450 5.57 -5.29 -17.64
N LEU A 451 6.44 -5.68 -16.70
CA LEU A 451 7.59 -6.53 -17.00
C LEU A 451 7.18 -7.93 -17.45
N ALA A 452 6.15 -8.51 -16.83
CA ALA A 452 5.60 -9.80 -17.24
C ALA A 452 5.06 -9.75 -18.68
N VAL A 453 4.33 -8.69 -19.05
CA VAL A 453 3.87 -8.46 -20.43
C VAL A 453 5.06 -8.35 -21.39
N LYS A 454 6.05 -7.50 -21.08
CA LYS A 454 7.21 -7.26 -21.96
C LYS A 454 8.06 -8.52 -22.16
N ALA A 455 8.18 -9.35 -21.13
CA ALA A 455 8.91 -10.61 -21.19
C ALA A 455 8.06 -11.78 -21.71
N ASN A 456 6.76 -11.57 -21.99
CA ASN A 456 5.79 -12.63 -22.28
C ASN A 456 5.87 -13.80 -21.27
N ALA A 457 5.97 -13.46 -19.99
CA ALA A 457 6.20 -14.39 -18.89
C ALA A 457 5.13 -14.28 -17.81
N SER A 458 5.03 -15.28 -16.93
CA SER A 458 4.20 -15.16 -15.73
C SER A 458 4.83 -14.19 -14.73
N ALA A 459 4.01 -13.56 -13.89
CA ALA A 459 4.49 -12.63 -12.84
C ALA A 459 5.52 -13.28 -11.91
N ALA A 460 5.35 -14.57 -11.60
CA ALA A 460 6.29 -15.35 -10.79
C ALA A 460 7.71 -15.46 -11.41
N LYS A 461 7.83 -15.34 -12.73
CA LYS A 461 9.12 -15.37 -13.45
C LYS A 461 9.77 -14.00 -13.63
N VAL A 462 9.10 -12.92 -13.20
CA VAL A 462 9.70 -11.58 -13.23
C VAL A 462 10.83 -11.51 -12.20
N GLU A 463 12.02 -11.12 -12.66
CA GLU A 463 13.20 -10.99 -11.81
C GLU A 463 13.04 -9.85 -10.79
N VAL A 464 13.26 -10.16 -9.51
CA VAL A 464 13.17 -9.20 -8.40
C VAL A 464 14.02 -7.95 -8.65
N ARG A 465 15.27 -8.13 -9.13
CA ARG A 465 16.20 -7.02 -9.37
C ARG A 465 15.71 -6.07 -10.46
N LYS A 466 15.07 -6.58 -11.52
CA LYS A 466 14.48 -5.74 -12.57
C LYS A 466 13.32 -4.89 -12.04
N VAL A 467 12.48 -5.45 -11.15
CA VAL A 467 11.42 -4.68 -10.50
C VAL A 467 12.01 -3.57 -9.64
N GLN A 468 12.96 -3.91 -8.77
CA GLN A 468 13.61 -2.95 -7.88
C GLN A 468 14.36 -1.84 -8.64
N GLN A 469 14.98 -2.14 -9.78
CA GLN A 469 15.61 -1.13 -10.64
C GLN A 469 14.60 -0.10 -11.18
N HIS A 470 13.45 -0.54 -11.70
CA HIS A 470 12.40 0.36 -12.19
C HIS A 470 11.81 1.23 -11.07
N LEU A 471 11.68 0.65 -9.87
CA LEU A 471 11.26 1.38 -8.68
C LEU A 471 12.28 2.47 -8.30
N LEU A 472 13.57 2.13 -8.22
CA LEU A 472 14.64 3.09 -7.92
C LEU A 472 14.74 4.23 -8.94
N GLN A 473 14.58 3.92 -10.24
CA GLN A 473 14.52 4.92 -11.32
C GLN A 473 13.37 5.93 -11.11
N SER A 474 12.27 5.48 -10.51
CA SER A 474 11.12 6.31 -10.15
C SER A 474 11.24 6.89 -8.73
N LYS A 475 12.45 6.91 -8.15
CA LYS A 475 12.74 7.33 -6.77
C LYS A 475 11.88 6.61 -5.71
N ALA A 476 11.42 5.40 -5.99
CA ALA A 476 10.80 4.54 -5.00
C ALA A 476 11.89 3.82 -4.18
N MET A 477 11.76 3.90 -2.86
CA MET A 477 12.65 3.29 -1.89
C MET A 477 12.35 1.80 -1.77
N ILE A 478 13.41 0.98 -1.78
CA ILE A 478 13.32 -0.48 -1.57
C ILE A 478 13.82 -0.90 -0.17
N MET A 479 14.54 0.02 0.50
CA MET A 479 14.99 -0.07 1.89
C MET A 479 14.49 1.17 2.66
N PRO A 480 13.99 1.02 3.90
CA PRO A 480 13.28 2.08 4.62
C PRO A 480 14.22 3.02 5.40
N TYR A 481 15.30 3.47 4.75
CA TYR A 481 16.35 4.28 5.38
C TYR A 481 15.98 5.77 5.45
N ILE A 482 15.74 6.27 6.67
CA ILE A 482 15.22 7.63 6.86
C ILE A 482 16.29 8.73 6.75
N ASP A 483 17.56 8.36 6.90
CA ASP A 483 18.75 9.23 6.87
C ASP A 483 19.48 9.20 5.53
N ALA A 484 18.98 8.41 4.57
CA ALA A 484 19.46 8.34 3.20
C ALA A 484 18.26 8.30 2.24
N GLY A 485 17.42 9.33 2.33
CA GLY A 485 16.22 9.50 1.51
C GLY A 485 16.51 9.82 0.03
N ILE A 486 15.46 10.05 -0.75
CA ILE A 486 15.53 10.18 -2.22
C ILE A 486 16.39 11.34 -2.74
N HIS A 487 16.71 12.32 -1.90
CA HIS A 487 17.56 13.48 -2.22
C HIS A 487 19.03 13.29 -1.82
N HIS A 488 19.37 12.20 -1.14
CA HIS A 488 20.75 11.90 -0.79
C HIS A 488 21.54 11.57 -2.07
N GLU A 489 22.73 12.16 -2.25
CA GLU A 489 23.54 11.99 -3.47
C GLU A 489 23.80 10.52 -3.80
N GLN A 490 24.06 9.72 -2.77
CA GLN A 490 24.30 8.27 -2.89
C GLN A 490 23.06 7.40 -2.69
N PHE A 491 21.85 7.95 -2.89
CA PHE A 491 20.58 7.26 -2.68
C PHE A 491 20.54 5.87 -3.33
N GLU A 492 20.80 5.77 -4.64
CA GLU A 492 20.69 4.49 -5.35
C GLU A 492 21.70 3.46 -4.86
N ALA A 493 22.95 3.87 -4.66
CA ALA A 493 24.00 2.99 -4.15
C ALA A 493 23.65 2.46 -2.75
N ILE A 494 23.20 3.33 -1.85
CA ILE A 494 22.79 2.96 -0.49
C ILE A 494 21.61 1.98 -0.52
N GLN A 495 20.58 2.25 -1.33
CA GLN A 495 19.41 1.38 -1.45
C GLN A 495 19.77 0.01 -2.02
N LYS A 496 20.53 -0.04 -3.12
CA LYS A 496 20.99 -1.28 -3.77
C LYS A 496 21.85 -2.11 -2.81
N ILE A 497 22.84 -1.50 -2.17
CA ILE A 497 23.74 -2.23 -1.25
C ILE A 497 23.01 -2.63 0.03
N GLY A 498 22.08 -1.83 0.54
CA GLY A 498 21.18 -2.23 1.62
C GLY A 498 20.41 -3.52 1.29
N ALA A 499 19.85 -3.59 0.08
CA ALA A 499 19.12 -4.77 -0.42
C ALA A 499 20.01 -5.99 -0.74
N THR A 500 21.33 -5.90 -0.60
CA THR A 500 22.23 -7.06 -0.62
C THR A 500 22.44 -7.64 0.78
N GLY A 501 22.39 -6.79 1.80
CA GLY A 501 22.72 -7.13 3.19
C GLY A 501 24.21 -7.04 3.51
N ILE A 502 25.05 -6.60 2.57
CA ILE A 502 26.47 -6.31 2.83
C ILE A 502 26.58 -5.15 3.83
N LEU A 503 25.81 -4.08 3.61
CA LEU A 503 25.67 -2.97 4.56
C LEU A 503 24.23 -2.94 5.09
N LYS A 504 24.05 -3.44 6.31
CA LYS A 504 22.76 -3.51 7.00
C LYS A 504 22.46 -2.18 7.72
N GLY A 505 21.24 -1.67 7.59
CA GLY A 505 20.73 -0.59 8.45
C GLY A 505 20.25 -1.11 9.81
N LYS A 506 19.97 -0.21 10.75
CA LYS A 506 19.50 -0.53 12.11
C LYS A 506 18.08 -0.04 12.33
N GLY A 507 17.17 -0.96 12.64
CA GLY A 507 15.79 -0.63 13.01
C GLY A 507 15.70 -0.04 14.42
N VAL A 508 14.94 1.04 14.58
CA VAL A 508 14.66 1.72 15.84
C VAL A 508 13.15 2.03 15.89
N PRO A 509 12.34 1.26 16.64
CA PRO A 509 10.96 1.63 16.91
C PRO A 509 10.93 2.97 17.66
N TYR A 510 10.13 3.93 17.20
CA TYR A 510 10.08 5.27 17.79
C TYR A 510 8.66 5.84 17.68
N GLN A 511 7.91 5.78 18.79
CA GLN A 511 6.53 6.29 18.87
C GLN A 511 5.68 5.84 17.66
N TRP A 512 5.10 6.78 16.91
CA TRP A 512 4.31 6.52 15.69
C TRP A 512 5.13 6.57 14.40
N ALA A 513 6.43 6.85 14.49
CA ALA A 513 7.32 7.02 13.34
C ALA A 513 8.49 6.06 13.47
N ASN A 514 8.26 4.79 13.15
CA ASN A 514 9.26 3.75 13.20
C ASN A 514 10.40 4.05 12.23
N GLN A 515 11.62 3.69 12.61
CA GLN A 515 12.80 4.15 11.89
C GLN A 515 13.69 2.98 11.53
N THR A 516 14.42 3.15 10.43
CA THR A 516 15.59 2.35 10.10
C THR A 516 16.66 3.31 9.62
N TRP A 517 17.83 3.24 10.23
CA TRP A 517 18.95 4.13 9.95
C TRP A 517 20.05 3.40 9.19
N PHE A 518 20.56 4.00 8.13
CA PHE A 518 21.70 3.48 7.39
C PHE A 518 23.04 3.96 7.95
N TYR A 519 23.07 5.15 8.56
CA TYR A 519 24.24 5.90 9.03
C TYR A 519 25.26 6.18 7.91
N PRO A 520 24.92 6.96 6.88
CA PRO A 520 25.77 7.15 5.70
C PRO A 520 27.16 7.72 6.02
N ASP A 521 27.26 8.63 6.99
CA ASP A 521 28.50 9.31 7.35
C ASP A 521 29.34 8.59 8.40
N SER A 522 28.84 7.50 8.99
CA SER A 522 29.61 6.75 9.98
C SER A 522 30.66 5.88 9.29
N SER A 523 31.83 5.76 9.92
CA SER A 523 32.81 4.74 9.55
C SER A 523 32.34 3.33 9.94
N ILE A 524 32.94 2.31 9.36
CA ILE A 524 32.65 0.89 9.62
C ILE A 524 33.93 0.18 10.07
N SER A 525 33.83 -0.82 10.94
CA SER A 525 34.97 -1.66 11.31
C SER A 525 35.29 -2.70 10.23
N GLU A 526 36.53 -3.16 10.21
CA GLU A 526 36.96 -4.22 9.30
C GLU A 526 36.15 -5.51 9.51
N VAL A 527 35.93 -5.90 10.77
CA VAL A 527 35.17 -7.12 11.10
C VAL A 527 33.73 -7.04 10.60
N THR A 528 33.02 -5.92 10.82
CA THR A 528 31.62 -5.77 10.39
C THR A 528 31.51 -5.79 8.87
N PHE A 529 32.45 -5.18 8.14
CA PHE A 529 32.44 -5.25 6.68
C PHE A 529 32.76 -6.65 6.15
N ALA A 530 33.76 -7.33 6.73
CA ALA A 530 34.10 -8.70 6.37
C ALA A 530 32.93 -9.67 6.58
N GLU A 531 32.18 -9.53 7.68
CA GLU A 531 30.96 -10.28 7.95
C GLU A 531 29.89 -10.04 6.89
N GLY A 532 29.63 -8.77 6.53
CA GLY A 532 28.67 -8.41 5.48
C GLY A 532 29.01 -9.02 4.12
N LEU A 533 30.29 -9.01 3.73
CA LEU A 533 30.77 -9.66 2.50
C LEU A 533 30.55 -11.17 2.53
N ARG A 534 30.93 -11.82 3.64
CA ARG A 534 30.79 -13.28 3.83
C ARG A 534 29.33 -13.73 3.84
N ASP A 535 28.46 -12.98 4.52
CA ASP A 535 27.01 -13.23 4.60
C ASP A 535 26.33 -13.13 3.23
N PHE A 536 26.81 -12.20 2.39
CA PHE A 536 26.33 -12.08 1.01
C PHE A 536 26.83 -13.25 0.16
N LYS A 537 28.14 -13.51 0.18
CA LYS A 537 28.75 -14.60 -0.58
C LYS A 537 29.88 -15.24 0.22
N LYS A 538 29.72 -16.52 0.56
CA LYS A 538 30.67 -17.29 1.39
C LYS A 538 32.11 -17.29 0.86
N SER A 539 32.34 -17.07 -0.43
CA SER A 539 33.69 -17.02 -1.01
C SER A 539 34.41 -15.68 -0.84
N TRP A 540 33.72 -14.63 -0.38
CA TRP A 540 34.26 -13.30 -0.09
C TRP A 540 34.65 -13.21 1.38
N GLN A 541 35.76 -13.86 1.73
CA GLN A 541 36.23 -13.95 3.11
C GLN A 541 37.48 -13.08 3.29
N PHE A 542 37.44 -12.28 4.34
CA PHE A 542 38.55 -11.46 4.81
C PHE A 542 38.61 -11.55 6.34
N THR A 543 39.82 -11.47 6.90
CA THR A 543 40.00 -11.35 8.35
C THR A 543 40.05 -9.88 8.71
N GLY A 544 39.08 -9.41 9.48
CA GLY A 544 39.00 -8.05 9.99
C GLY A 544 39.21 -7.98 11.50
N SER A 545 39.73 -6.87 11.99
CA SER A 545 39.76 -6.54 13.42
C SER A 545 38.63 -5.57 13.81
N ASN A 546 38.56 -5.19 15.08
CA ASN A 546 37.64 -4.14 15.56
C ASN A 546 38.07 -2.73 15.14
N ASN A 547 39.22 -2.57 14.47
CA ASN A 547 39.67 -1.28 13.95
C ASN A 547 38.72 -0.77 12.86
N LEU A 548 38.67 0.55 12.71
CA LEU A 548 37.98 1.19 11.60
C LEU A 548 38.66 0.82 10.27
N LEU A 549 37.86 0.49 9.28
CA LEU A 549 38.31 0.14 7.94
C LEU A 549 38.82 1.39 7.21
N THR A 550 40.04 1.35 6.68
CA THR A 550 40.57 2.45 5.85
C THR A 550 40.05 2.38 4.42
N SER A 551 40.04 3.52 3.72
CA SER A 551 39.63 3.56 2.30
C SER A 551 40.56 2.71 1.42
N GLU A 552 41.86 2.72 1.69
CA GLU A 552 42.87 1.90 1.01
C GLU A 552 42.55 0.41 1.16
N LYS A 553 42.37 -0.05 2.41
CA LYS A 553 42.11 -1.46 2.71
C LYS A 553 40.76 -1.93 2.14
N ALA A 554 39.74 -1.07 2.17
CA ALA A 554 38.48 -1.35 1.50
C ALA A 554 38.67 -1.57 -0.01
N CYS A 555 39.42 -0.69 -0.68
CA CYS A 555 39.72 -0.80 -2.11
C CYS A 555 40.54 -2.07 -2.43
N GLU A 556 41.50 -2.44 -1.58
CA GLU A 556 42.28 -3.68 -1.70
C GLU A 556 41.39 -4.92 -1.63
N TRP A 557 40.48 -4.98 -0.64
CA TRP A 557 39.55 -6.10 -0.48
C TRP A 557 38.63 -6.25 -1.69
N LEU A 558 38.07 -5.13 -2.19
CA LEU A 558 37.22 -5.14 -3.38
C LEU A 558 38.00 -5.55 -4.63
N ALA A 559 39.24 -5.10 -4.80
CA ALA A 559 40.09 -5.49 -5.92
C ALA A 559 40.38 -7.00 -5.89
N ALA A 560 40.65 -7.56 -4.71
CA ALA A 560 40.85 -9.00 -4.53
C ALA A 560 39.59 -9.81 -4.90
N ILE A 561 38.39 -9.33 -4.53
CA ILE A 561 37.13 -9.96 -4.96
C ILE A 561 37.01 -9.93 -6.48
N ILE A 562 37.23 -8.77 -7.11
CA ILE A 562 37.10 -8.60 -8.57
C ILE A 562 38.08 -9.54 -9.30
N ALA A 563 39.32 -9.67 -8.82
CA ALA A 563 40.30 -10.58 -9.38
C ALA A 563 39.86 -12.05 -9.25
N LYS A 564 39.33 -12.44 -8.09
CA LYS A 564 38.87 -13.81 -7.81
C LYS A 564 37.63 -14.20 -8.63
N GLU A 565 36.64 -13.31 -8.77
CA GLU A 565 35.41 -13.60 -9.50
C GLU A 565 35.64 -13.76 -11.02
N ARG A 566 36.71 -13.16 -11.58
CA ARG A 566 37.13 -13.38 -12.98
C ARG A 566 37.73 -14.75 -13.26
N LEU A 567 38.23 -15.43 -12.23
CA LEU A 567 38.60 -16.84 -12.36
C LEU A 567 37.36 -17.72 -12.57
N GLN A 568 36.14 -17.19 -12.37
CA GLN A 568 34.90 -17.90 -12.69
C GLN A 568 34.45 -17.68 -14.15
N PRO A 569 34.07 -18.75 -14.88
CA PRO A 569 33.80 -18.69 -16.33
C PRO A 569 32.79 -17.62 -16.77
N GLN A 570 31.78 -17.32 -15.96
CA GLN A 570 30.67 -16.44 -16.35
C GLN A 570 30.99 -14.92 -16.29
N HIS A 571 32.21 -14.51 -15.89
CA HIS A 571 32.51 -13.10 -15.58
C HIS A 571 33.77 -12.52 -16.29
N LYS A 572 34.25 -13.14 -17.38
CA LYS A 572 35.52 -12.78 -18.04
C LYS A 572 35.57 -11.39 -18.73
N ASN A 573 34.44 -10.74 -19.00
CA ASN A 573 34.37 -9.54 -19.89
C ASN A 573 34.43 -8.16 -19.20
N LEU A 574 34.74 -8.07 -17.91
CA LEU A 574 34.79 -6.78 -17.19
C LEU A 574 36.18 -6.11 -17.27
N PRO A 575 36.33 -4.78 -17.11
CA PRO A 575 37.63 -4.09 -17.00
C PRO A 575 38.30 -4.29 -15.63
N LEU A 576 39.58 -4.70 -15.57
CA LEU A 576 40.32 -4.92 -14.32
C LEU A 576 40.53 -3.56 -13.63
N VAL A 577 39.75 -3.28 -12.59
CA VAL A 577 39.94 -2.08 -11.78
C VAL A 577 40.83 -2.39 -10.58
N THR A 578 41.90 -1.61 -10.42
CA THR A 578 42.85 -1.75 -9.30
C THR A 578 42.38 -0.98 -8.06
N ALA A 579 42.94 -1.32 -6.89
CA ALA A 579 42.68 -0.58 -5.66
C ALA A 579 43.03 0.92 -5.79
N ALA A 580 44.14 1.24 -6.47
CA ALA A 580 44.55 2.62 -6.71
C ALA A 580 43.54 3.39 -7.58
N GLN A 581 42.94 2.74 -8.58
CA GLN A 581 41.89 3.37 -9.41
C GLN A 581 40.62 3.62 -8.60
N MET A 582 40.19 2.69 -7.74
CA MET A 582 39.04 2.90 -6.85
C MET A 582 39.29 4.04 -5.86
N LEU A 583 40.50 4.12 -5.30
CA LEU A 583 40.90 5.20 -4.39
C LEU A 583 40.92 6.57 -5.08
N ALA A 584 41.46 6.63 -6.31
CA ALA A 584 41.43 7.84 -7.12
C ALA A 584 39.99 8.26 -7.44
N ALA A 585 39.10 7.30 -7.75
CA ALA A 585 37.70 7.57 -8.00
C ALA A 585 36.97 8.11 -6.76
N LEU A 586 37.25 7.57 -5.56
CA LEU A 586 36.73 8.14 -4.31
C LEU A 586 37.12 9.62 -4.14
N LYS A 587 38.39 9.97 -4.40
CA LYS A 587 38.87 11.36 -4.30
C LYS A 587 38.19 12.26 -5.32
N GLN A 588 38.01 11.79 -6.56
CA GLN A 588 37.33 12.55 -7.61
C GLN A 588 35.85 12.80 -7.32
N GLN A 589 35.21 11.92 -6.58
CA GLN A 589 33.79 12.02 -6.22
C GLN A 589 33.56 12.68 -4.85
N ASP A 590 34.62 13.22 -4.21
CA ASP A 590 34.56 13.77 -2.85
C ASP A 590 33.99 12.78 -1.80
N LEU A 591 34.32 11.50 -1.97
CA LEU A 591 33.89 10.40 -1.09
C LEU A 591 35.05 9.79 -0.29
N TYR A 592 36.26 10.32 -0.44
CA TYR A 592 37.44 9.82 0.27
C TYR A 592 37.50 10.30 1.72
N SER A 593 37.84 9.39 2.62
CA SER A 593 38.21 9.66 4.01
C SER A 593 39.23 8.62 4.49
N ASN A 594 40.07 8.94 5.46
CA ASN A 594 41.07 7.98 5.97
C ASN A 594 40.40 6.68 6.45
N TYR A 595 39.33 6.80 7.22
CA TYR A 595 38.42 5.70 7.56
C TYR A 595 37.18 5.77 6.71
N ILE A 596 36.90 4.73 5.93
CA ILE A 596 35.86 4.77 4.92
C ILE A 596 34.48 4.91 5.56
N GLN A 597 33.71 5.88 5.08
CA GLN A 597 32.31 6.06 5.47
C GLN A 597 31.41 5.06 4.74
N ARG A 598 30.28 4.71 5.35
CA ARG A 598 29.33 3.73 4.79
C ARG A 598 28.75 4.16 3.45
N LYS A 599 28.50 5.46 3.22
CA LYS A 599 28.05 5.99 1.92
C LYS A 599 29.10 5.79 0.81
N SER A 600 30.37 6.05 1.12
CA SER A 600 31.50 5.85 0.21
C SER A 600 31.71 4.37 -0.12
N LEU A 601 31.56 3.51 0.88
CA LEU A 601 31.65 2.07 0.71
C LEU A 601 30.47 1.51 -0.12
N ALA A 602 29.24 2.01 0.11
CA ALA A 602 28.09 1.67 -0.70
C ALA A 602 28.31 2.08 -2.17
N TRP A 603 28.87 3.27 -2.39
CA TRP A 603 29.23 3.76 -3.72
C TRP A 603 30.28 2.86 -4.39
N LEU A 604 31.35 2.49 -3.69
CA LEU A 604 32.37 1.56 -4.23
C LEU A 604 31.76 0.21 -4.62
N LEU A 605 31.00 -0.39 -3.71
CA LEU A 605 30.34 -1.68 -3.93
C LEU A 605 29.42 -1.61 -5.14
N ASN A 606 28.62 -0.55 -5.27
CA ASN A 606 27.68 -0.39 -6.37
C ASN A 606 28.40 -0.22 -7.73
N ASN A 607 29.44 0.61 -7.79
CA ASN A 607 30.09 0.97 -9.06
C ASN A 607 31.12 -0.05 -9.55
N PHE A 608 31.85 -0.71 -8.65
CA PHE A 608 32.95 -1.61 -9.04
C PHE A 608 32.59 -3.09 -8.90
N LEU A 609 31.89 -3.46 -7.83
CA LEU A 609 31.51 -4.85 -7.58
C LEU A 609 30.09 -5.18 -8.08
N ASN A 610 29.20 -4.20 -8.10
CA ASN A 610 27.78 -4.28 -8.47
C ASN A 610 27.06 -5.58 -8.01
N PRO A 611 27.14 -5.94 -6.72
CA PRO A 611 26.56 -7.19 -6.22
C PRO A 611 25.04 -7.26 -6.36
N PHE A 612 24.37 -6.10 -6.38
CA PHE A 612 22.92 -6.03 -6.52
C PHE A 612 22.44 -6.51 -7.89
N GLU A 613 23.11 -6.11 -8.98
CA GLU A 613 22.71 -6.45 -10.34
C GLU A 613 23.36 -7.74 -10.85
N ARG A 614 24.56 -8.07 -10.36
CA ARG A 614 25.27 -9.29 -10.78
C ARG A 614 24.63 -10.58 -10.27
N TYR A 615 23.90 -10.52 -9.17
CA TYR A 615 23.36 -11.68 -8.49
C TYR A 615 21.84 -11.63 -8.44
N ALA A 616 21.21 -12.63 -9.08
CA ALA A 616 19.78 -12.80 -9.02
C ALA A 616 19.35 -13.22 -7.61
N VAL A 617 18.11 -12.87 -7.25
CA VAL A 617 17.50 -13.29 -5.99
C VAL A 617 16.14 -13.90 -6.25
N THR A 618 15.83 -14.99 -5.55
CA THR A 618 14.49 -15.60 -5.60
C THR A 618 13.49 -14.70 -4.89
N HIS A 619 12.19 -14.99 -4.99
CA HIS A 619 11.16 -14.26 -4.25
C HIS A 619 11.32 -14.40 -2.73
N GLU A 620 11.98 -15.46 -2.25
CA GLU A 620 12.35 -15.68 -0.84
C GLU A 620 13.68 -14.98 -0.46
N GLY A 621 14.35 -14.29 -1.40
CA GLY A 621 15.60 -13.56 -1.17
C GLY A 621 16.86 -14.42 -1.18
N LYS A 622 16.79 -15.67 -1.63
CA LYS A 622 17.98 -16.51 -1.82
C LYS A 622 18.74 -16.05 -3.05
N ILE A 623 20.06 -15.89 -2.91
CA ILE A 623 20.92 -15.53 -4.03
C ILE A 623 21.15 -16.77 -4.91
N TYR A 624 21.03 -16.61 -6.22
CA TYR A 624 21.38 -17.63 -7.22
C TYR A 624 22.08 -17.00 -8.41
N ASN A 625 22.86 -17.83 -9.12
CA ASN A 625 23.56 -17.47 -10.34
C ASN A 625 22.84 -18.04 -11.55
#